data_AF-A0A0P4UP06-F1
#
_entry.id   AF-A0A0P4UP06-F1
#
_cell.length_a   1.000
_cell.length_b   1.000
_cell.length_c   1.000
_cell.angle_alpha   90.00
_cell.angle_beta   90.00
_cell.angle_gamma   90.00
#
_symmetry.space_group_name_H-M   'P 1'
#
loop_
_entity.id
_entity.type
_entity.pdbx_description
1 polymer ?
#
loop_
_entity_poly.entity_id
_entity_poly.type
_entity_poly.pdbx_seq_one_letter_code
_entity_poly.pdbx_strand_id
1 'polypeptide(L)'
;MRPPLPLKLISSIALISTLSLMSGIPLLQATAAPTRSTTELLDYAYPKSLSWRVRRDLARRVGVPTKNLRVVEAQRQTWNDACLELAAPDEMCAQQLTEGWRIVLAHGQQTWTYHTDAQGRSLRLESADRAITLPRNVVFRSQSSGGFAGQTYETVLFTDGRVQQKITLNAGKNAPVRSWRVTPEKVREFQALLDHEQFQTFNQRTFPATPGAADFFLVRLTSPTGSVEYADIEQEKLPRSLKTIIQAWNSLR
;
A
#
# COMPACT_ATOMS: atom_id res chain seq x y z
N MET A 1 37.95 -22.83 38.53
CA MET A 1 38.48 -24.19 38.71
C MET A 1 38.40 -24.92 37.37
N ARG A 2 39.55 -25.44 36.93
CA ARG A 2 39.86 -26.21 35.70
C ARG A 2 39.67 -25.54 34.32
N PRO A 3 40.56 -25.88 33.37
CA PRO A 3 41.07 -24.97 32.35
C PRO A 3 40.91 -25.63 30.93
N PRO A 4 41.86 -25.50 29.99
CA PRO A 4 41.69 -24.95 28.65
C PRO A 4 41.47 -26.01 27.54
N LEU A 5 41.23 -25.52 26.32
CA LEU A 5 41.34 -26.30 25.08
C LEU A 5 42.68 -27.05 24.97
N PRO A 6 42.67 -28.23 24.34
CA PRO A 6 43.83 -28.64 23.55
C PRO A 6 43.45 -29.05 22.11
N LEU A 7 44.18 -28.44 21.18
CA LEU A 7 44.43 -28.91 19.83
C LEU A 7 45.47 -30.06 19.89
N LYS A 8 45.23 -31.25 19.33
CA LYS A 8 46.22 -32.24 18.79
C LYS A 8 45.46 -33.29 17.94
N LEU A 9 45.66 -33.35 16.62
CA LEU A 9 46.71 -34.06 15.83
C LEU A 9 46.44 -35.58 15.60
N ILE A 10 46.17 -35.89 14.33
CA ILE A 10 46.56 -37.06 13.50
C ILE A 10 45.95 -38.44 13.83
N SER A 11 45.20 -39.00 12.86
CA SER A 11 45.50 -40.35 12.36
C SER A 11 45.03 -40.53 10.92
N SER A 12 45.88 -41.15 10.12
CA SER A 12 45.79 -41.33 8.68
C SER A 12 45.13 -42.67 8.30
N ILE A 13 44.84 -42.82 6.99
CA ILE A 13 44.59 -44.06 6.21
C ILE A 13 43.10 -44.50 6.26
N ALA A 14 42.38 -44.61 5.14
CA ALA A 14 42.66 -45.50 4.02
C ALA A 14 42.20 -45.00 2.64
N LEU A 15 42.98 -45.38 1.62
CA LEU A 15 42.61 -45.37 0.21
C LEU A 15 41.29 -46.11 -0.03
N ILE A 16 40.35 -45.46 -0.73
CA ILE A 16 39.45 -46.16 -1.63
C ILE A 16 39.54 -45.45 -2.98
N SER A 17 40.40 -45.99 -3.82
CA SER A 17 40.37 -45.84 -5.26
C SER A 17 39.11 -46.53 -5.80
N THR A 18 38.12 -45.74 -6.22
CA THR A 18 37.10 -46.22 -7.16
C THR A 18 37.03 -45.28 -8.35
N LEU A 19 37.41 -45.83 -9.50
CA LEU A 19 37.04 -45.38 -10.83
C LEU A 19 35.56 -44.94 -10.84
N SER A 20 35.30 -43.65 -10.99
CA SER A 20 34.02 -43.20 -11.50
C SER A 20 34.24 -42.65 -12.90
N LEU A 21 33.68 -43.40 -13.84
CA LEU A 21 33.54 -43.07 -15.25
C LEU A 21 33.20 -41.60 -15.44
N MET A 22 33.82 -41.01 -16.46
CA MET A 22 33.47 -39.74 -17.06
C MET A 22 31.97 -39.72 -17.39
N SER A 23 31.13 -39.25 -16.47
CA SER A 23 29.81 -38.73 -16.82
C SER A 23 30.00 -37.24 -17.10
N GLY A 24 30.17 -36.92 -18.39
CA GLY A 24 29.97 -35.56 -18.87
C GLY A 24 28.52 -35.19 -18.62
N ILE A 25 28.22 -34.66 -17.44
CA ILE A 25 26.96 -34.00 -17.16
C ILE A 25 27.05 -32.68 -17.93
N PRO A 26 26.28 -32.48 -19.02
CA PRO A 26 26.22 -31.16 -19.61
C PRO A 26 25.73 -30.21 -18.52
N LEU A 27 26.51 -29.17 -18.23
CA LEU A 27 26.05 -28.03 -17.47
C LEU A 27 24.76 -27.56 -18.14
N LEU A 28 23.61 -27.87 -17.55
CA LEU A 28 22.37 -27.18 -17.87
C LEU A 28 22.68 -25.71 -17.56
N GLN A 29 22.95 -24.94 -18.61
CA GLN A 29 22.84 -23.50 -18.53
C GLN A 29 21.41 -23.24 -18.08
N ALA A 30 21.25 -22.80 -16.84
CA ALA A 30 20.00 -22.25 -16.37
C ALA A 30 19.74 -21.01 -17.24
N THR A 31 19.00 -21.19 -18.34
CA THR A 31 18.40 -20.09 -19.07
C THR A 31 17.49 -19.39 -18.09
N ALA A 32 17.89 -18.20 -17.64
CA ALA A 32 17.02 -17.35 -16.84
C ALA A 32 15.71 -17.21 -17.62
N ALA A 33 14.60 -17.67 -17.02
CA ALA A 33 13.28 -17.50 -17.61
C ALA A 33 13.10 -16.01 -17.94
N PRO A 34 12.49 -15.66 -19.09
CA PRO A 34 12.32 -14.27 -19.48
C PRO A 34 11.59 -13.55 -18.35
N THR A 35 12.26 -12.56 -17.75
CA THR A 35 11.69 -11.73 -16.70
C THR A 35 10.64 -10.86 -17.36
N ARG A 36 9.38 -11.32 -17.37
CA ARG A 36 8.25 -10.52 -17.87
C ARG A 36 8.30 -9.16 -17.20
N SER A 37 8.12 -8.12 -17.99
CA SER A 37 8.14 -6.76 -17.45
C SER A 37 7.04 -6.64 -16.40
N THR A 38 7.38 -6.03 -15.28
CA THR A 38 6.50 -5.78 -14.14
C THR A 38 5.18 -5.10 -14.54
N THR A 39 5.19 -4.27 -15.59
CA THR A 39 3.99 -3.65 -16.18
C THR A 39 3.13 -4.66 -16.96
N GLU A 40 3.75 -5.64 -17.61
CA GLU A 40 3.08 -6.68 -18.39
C GLU A 40 2.30 -7.66 -17.49
N LEU A 41 2.80 -7.93 -16.28
CA LEU A 41 2.13 -8.79 -15.30
C LEU A 41 0.84 -8.16 -14.72
N LEU A 42 0.85 -6.85 -14.45
CA LEU A 42 -0.36 -6.13 -14.04
C LEU A 42 -1.39 -6.07 -15.18
N ASP A 43 -0.93 -5.86 -16.42
CA ASP A 43 -1.82 -5.86 -17.61
C ASP A 43 -2.43 -7.26 -17.89
N TYR A 44 -1.99 -8.33 -17.20
CA TYR A 44 -2.59 -9.67 -17.25
C TYR A 44 -3.65 -9.92 -16.15
N ALA A 45 -3.48 -9.34 -14.96
CA ALA A 45 -4.44 -9.48 -13.86
C ALA A 45 -5.64 -8.52 -13.97
N TYR A 46 -5.51 -7.48 -14.78
CA TYR A 46 -6.44 -6.37 -14.93
C TYR A 46 -6.81 -6.15 -16.42
N PRO A 47 -8.08 -5.93 -16.78
CA PRO A 47 -8.49 -5.90 -18.19
C PRO A 47 -7.75 -4.85 -19.01
N LYS A 48 -7.12 -5.27 -20.12
CA LYS A 48 -6.40 -4.36 -21.05
C LYS A 48 -7.27 -3.20 -21.54
N SER A 49 -8.56 -3.44 -21.74
CA SER A 49 -9.54 -2.41 -22.12
C SER A 49 -9.68 -1.32 -21.05
N LEU A 50 -9.61 -1.71 -19.77
CA LEU A 50 -9.64 -0.79 -18.64
C LEU A 50 -8.33 -0.01 -18.54
N SER A 51 -7.17 -0.67 -18.72
CA SER A 51 -5.83 -0.04 -18.75
C SER A 51 -5.78 1.10 -19.76
N TRP A 52 -6.26 0.84 -20.96
CA TRP A 52 -6.32 1.83 -22.02
C TRP A 52 -7.29 2.97 -21.70
N ARG A 53 -8.48 2.67 -21.16
CA ARG A 53 -9.50 3.68 -20.82
C ARG A 53 -8.98 4.67 -19.78
N VAL A 54 -8.36 4.18 -18.72
CA VAL A 54 -7.84 5.02 -17.62
C VAL A 54 -6.64 5.83 -18.06
N ARG A 55 -5.66 5.21 -18.76
CA ARG A 55 -4.51 5.96 -19.33
C ARG A 55 -4.97 7.05 -20.29
N ARG A 56 -5.94 6.76 -21.15
CA ARG A 56 -6.50 7.76 -22.09
C ARG A 56 -7.20 8.90 -21.37
N ASP A 57 -7.97 8.59 -20.31
CA ASP A 57 -8.65 9.62 -19.55
C ASP A 57 -7.67 10.56 -18.84
N LEU A 58 -6.68 9.98 -18.14
CA LEU A 58 -5.65 10.76 -17.45
C LEU A 58 -4.81 11.58 -18.43
N ALA A 59 -4.40 10.99 -19.56
CA ALA A 59 -3.62 11.68 -20.60
C ALA A 59 -4.28 12.98 -21.07
N ARG A 60 -5.61 12.97 -21.24
CA ARG A 60 -6.37 14.18 -21.61
C ARG A 60 -6.40 15.23 -20.49
N ARG A 61 -6.45 14.80 -19.23
CA ARG A 61 -6.53 15.70 -18.07
C ARG A 61 -5.21 16.39 -17.78
N VAL A 62 -4.09 15.68 -17.89
CA VAL A 62 -2.77 16.18 -17.46
C VAL A 62 -1.81 16.45 -18.61
N GLY A 63 -2.22 16.22 -19.87
CA GLY A 63 -1.40 16.50 -21.06
C GLY A 63 -0.18 15.57 -21.23
N VAL A 64 -0.15 14.43 -20.55
CA VAL A 64 0.93 13.44 -20.64
C VAL A 64 0.58 12.37 -21.69
N PRO A 65 1.48 12.01 -22.63
CA PRO A 65 1.22 10.94 -23.59
C PRO A 65 0.87 9.61 -22.90
N THR A 66 -0.14 8.91 -23.41
CA THR A 66 -0.63 7.64 -22.83
C THR A 66 0.46 6.60 -22.63
N LYS A 67 1.46 6.55 -23.52
CA LYS A 67 2.63 5.66 -23.44
C LYS A 67 3.56 5.94 -22.25
N ASN A 68 3.56 7.16 -21.73
CA ASN A 68 4.38 7.57 -20.59
C ASN A 68 3.66 7.34 -19.26
N LEU A 69 2.34 7.15 -19.29
CA LEU A 69 1.54 6.78 -18.11
C LEU A 69 1.65 5.29 -17.89
N ARG A 70 2.12 4.89 -16.71
CA ARG A 70 2.24 3.48 -16.32
C ARG A 70 1.21 3.15 -15.25
N VAL A 71 0.49 2.05 -15.43
CA VAL A 71 -0.26 1.46 -14.31
C VAL A 71 0.77 0.81 -13.39
N VAL A 72 0.81 1.27 -12.13
CA VAL A 72 1.73 0.75 -11.10
C VAL A 72 1.00 -0.10 -10.07
N GLU A 73 -0.33 0.02 -9.99
CA GLU A 73 -1.18 -0.79 -9.11
C GLU A 73 -2.57 -0.92 -9.72
N ALA A 74 -3.19 -2.09 -9.59
CA ALA A 74 -4.59 -2.33 -9.91
C ALA A 74 -5.16 -3.36 -8.93
N GLN A 75 -6.11 -2.95 -8.10
CA GLN A 75 -6.72 -3.79 -7.07
C GLN A 75 -8.24 -3.85 -7.26
N ARG A 76 -8.81 -5.05 -7.16
CA ARG A 76 -10.27 -5.20 -7.08
C ARG A 76 -10.79 -4.63 -5.76
N GLN A 77 -11.83 -3.83 -5.83
CA GLN A 77 -12.46 -3.24 -4.66
C GLN A 77 -13.98 -3.17 -4.85
N THR A 78 -14.71 -3.32 -3.75
CA THR A 78 -16.16 -3.05 -3.71
C THR A 78 -16.38 -1.71 -3.03
N TRP A 79 -17.02 -0.79 -3.75
CA TRP A 79 -17.35 0.55 -3.27
C TRP A 79 -18.69 0.56 -2.54
N ASN A 80 -18.85 1.42 -1.54
CA ASN A 80 -20.10 1.53 -0.78
C ASN A 80 -21.22 2.36 -1.45
N ASP A 81 -20.93 3.04 -2.55
CA ASP A 81 -21.90 3.85 -3.29
C ASP A 81 -21.68 3.82 -4.82
N ALA A 82 -22.67 4.35 -5.54
CA ALA A 82 -22.65 4.48 -7.00
C ALA A 82 -21.58 5.46 -7.55
N CYS A 83 -21.05 6.33 -6.69
CA CYS A 83 -20.00 7.28 -7.02
C CYS A 83 -18.61 6.74 -6.70
N LEU A 84 -18.51 5.44 -6.43
CA LEU A 84 -17.25 4.76 -6.17
C LEU A 84 -16.48 5.42 -5.01
N GLU A 85 -17.22 5.92 -4.01
CA GLU A 85 -16.71 6.66 -2.84
C GLU A 85 -15.98 7.97 -3.20
N LEU A 86 -16.17 8.46 -4.43
CA LEU A 86 -15.60 9.70 -4.95
C LEU A 86 -16.72 10.62 -5.45
N ALA A 87 -17.75 10.81 -4.62
CA ALA A 87 -18.77 11.84 -4.81
C ALA A 87 -18.11 13.22 -4.97
N ALA A 88 -18.53 13.99 -5.98
CA ALA A 88 -18.19 15.39 -6.10
C ALA A 88 -18.87 16.22 -4.99
N PRO A 89 -18.42 17.46 -4.71
CA PRO A 89 -19.16 18.37 -3.85
C PRO A 89 -20.63 18.47 -4.30
N ASP A 90 -21.55 18.32 -3.36
CA ASP A 90 -23.01 18.36 -3.56
C ASP A 90 -23.60 17.23 -4.43
N GLU A 91 -22.80 16.22 -4.81
CA GLU A 91 -23.31 15.06 -5.54
C GLU A 91 -23.95 14.04 -4.59
N MET A 92 -25.22 13.69 -4.88
CA MET A 92 -25.91 12.61 -4.17
C MET A 92 -25.65 11.26 -4.85
N CYS A 93 -25.11 10.32 -4.08
CA CYS A 93 -24.74 9.00 -4.57
C CYS A 93 -25.68 7.94 -3.99
N ALA A 94 -26.26 7.11 -4.86
CA ALA A 94 -27.08 6.00 -4.41
C ALA A 94 -26.25 5.03 -3.55
N GLN A 95 -26.78 4.67 -2.38
CA GLN A 95 -26.16 3.73 -1.45
C GLN A 95 -26.27 2.32 -2.01
N GLN A 96 -25.23 1.86 -2.69
CA GLN A 96 -25.18 0.54 -3.31
C GLN A 96 -23.75 0.01 -3.36
N LEU A 97 -23.60 -1.28 -3.14
CA LEU A 97 -22.31 -1.95 -3.29
C LEU A 97 -21.97 -2.08 -4.78
N THR A 98 -20.87 -1.47 -5.20
CA THR A 98 -20.43 -1.47 -6.61
C THR A 98 -19.09 -2.16 -6.72
N GLU A 99 -19.04 -3.29 -7.43
CA GLU A 99 -17.75 -3.95 -7.74
C GLU A 99 -16.93 -3.12 -8.72
N GLY A 100 -15.61 -3.08 -8.52
CA GLY A 100 -14.76 -2.18 -9.26
C GLY A 100 -13.27 -2.39 -9.08
N TRP A 101 -12.53 -1.37 -9.51
CA TRP A 101 -11.07 -1.35 -9.47
C TRP A 101 -10.54 -0.02 -8.91
N ARG A 102 -9.61 -0.11 -7.97
CA ARG A 102 -8.70 0.98 -7.62
C ARG A 102 -7.44 0.86 -8.47
N ILE A 103 -7.09 1.89 -9.23
CA ILE A 103 -6.01 1.84 -10.20
C ILE A 103 -5.10 3.04 -9.96
N VAL A 104 -3.81 2.79 -9.74
CA VAL A 104 -2.81 3.85 -9.59
C VAL A 104 -1.99 3.96 -10.87
N LEU A 105 -1.98 5.15 -11.45
CA LEU A 105 -1.10 5.50 -12.57
C LEU A 105 0.06 6.34 -12.06
N ALA A 106 1.22 6.18 -12.68
CA ALA A 106 2.41 6.95 -12.38
C ALA A 106 3.03 7.56 -13.65
N HIS A 107 3.62 8.75 -13.46
CA HIS A 107 4.52 9.41 -14.40
C HIS A 107 5.62 10.13 -13.61
N GLY A 108 6.85 9.61 -13.66
CA GLY A 108 7.93 10.09 -12.79
C GLY A 108 7.61 9.80 -11.31
N GLN A 109 7.60 10.85 -10.48
CA GLN A 109 7.27 10.79 -9.06
C GLN A 109 5.77 11.05 -8.77
N GLN A 110 5.00 11.45 -9.79
CA GLN A 110 3.59 11.78 -9.62
C GLN A 110 2.73 10.53 -9.80
N THR A 111 1.74 10.37 -8.92
CA THR A 111 0.74 9.31 -8.98
C THR A 111 -0.67 9.88 -9.07
N TRP A 112 -1.57 9.09 -9.65
CA TRP A 112 -3.01 9.39 -9.73
C TRP A 112 -3.81 8.12 -9.46
N THR A 113 -4.75 8.21 -8.53
CA THR A 113 -5.62 7.09 -8.14
C THR A 113 -6.98 7.24 -8.82
N TYR A 114 -7.37 6.23 -9.58
CA TYR A 114 -8.70 6.10 -10.17
C TYR A 114 -9.51 5.05 -9.43
N HIS A 115 -10.78 5.34 -9.20
CA HIS A 115 -11.80 4.34 -8.87
C HIS A 115 -12.66 4.10 -10.11
N THR A 116 -12.92 2.84 -10.43
CA THR A 116 -13.77 2.45 -11.55
C THR A 116 -14.79 1.40 -11.13
N ASP A 117 -15.87 1.28 -11.88
CA ASP A 117 -16.67 0.04 -11.85
C ASP A 117 -15.91 -1.12 -12.53
N ALA A 118 -16.45 -2.34 -12.42
CA ALA A 118 -15.82 -3.55 -12.92
C ALA A 118 -15.55 -3.55 -14.44
N GLN A 119 -16.27 -2.75 -15.23
CA GLN A 119 -16.13 -2.66 -16.69
C GLN A 119 -15.49 -1.35 -17.18
N GLY A 120 -15.18 -0.41 -16.28
CA GLY A 120 -14.74 0.95 -16.61
C GLY A 120 -15.75 1.77 -17.39
N ARG A 121 -17.03 1.69 -17.03
CA ARG A 121 -18.05 2.61 -17.56
C ARG A 121 -18.01 3.93 -16.79
N SER A 122 -17.85 3.86 -15.48
CA SER A 122 -17.54 4.97 -14.59
C SER A 122 -16.04 4.99 -14.27
N LEU A 123 -15.39 6.13 -14.50
CA LEU A 123 -13.99 6.40 -14.15
C LEU A 123 -13.93 7.67 -13.32
N ARG A 124 -13.52 7.57 -12.05
CA ARG A 124 -13.42 8.70 -11.14
C ARG A 124 -11.98 8.85 -10.67
N LEU A 125 -11.39 10.00 -10.98
CA LEU A 125 -10.07 10.39 -10.47
C LEU A 125 -10.25 10.91 -9.04
N GLU A 126 -9.51 10.34 -8.10
CA GLU A 126 -9.45 10.87 -6.75
C GLU A 126 -8.84 12.27 -6.77
N SER A 127 -9.57 13.24 -6.22
CA SER A 127 -9.05 14.60 -6.11
C SER A 127 -7.95 14.65 -5.06
N ALA A 128 -6.89 15.36 -5.39
CA ALA A 128 -5.78 15.66 -4.50
C ALA A 128 -6.22 16.47 -3.26
N ASP A 129 -7.38 17.12 -3.32
CA ASP A 129 -7.96 17.92 -2.23
C ASP A 129 -8.73 17.06 -1.20
N ARG A 130 -9.15 15.83 -1.57
CA ARG A 130 -9.85 14.91 -0.64
C ARG A 130 -8.91 14.43 0.48
N ALA A 131 -7.60 14.57 0.27
CA ALA A 131 -6.55 14.32 1.23
C ALA A 131 -6.47 15.34 2.38
N ILE A 132 -7.03 16.55 2.26
CA ILE A 132 -6.61 17.68 3.11
C ILE A 132 -7.63 18.08 4.19
N THR A 133 -8.91 17.72 4.08
CA THR A 133 -9.88 18.20 5.07
C THR A 133 -10.11 17.21 6.21
N LEU A 134 -9.14 17.12 7.13
CA LEU A 134 -9.43 16.62 8.48
C LEU A 134 -10.23 17.67 9.26
N PRO A 135 -11.24 17.28 10.06
CA PRO A 135 -11.84 18.18 11.03
C PRO A 135 -10.78 18.78 11.95
N ARG A 136 -10.96 20.05 12.37
CA ARG A 136 -9.97 20.79 13.20
C ARG A 136 -9.59 20.09 14.51
N ASN A 137 -10.45 19.22 15.02
CA ASN A 137 -10.26 18.44 16.24
C ASN A 137 -9.61 17.07 16.00
N VAL A 138 -9.09 16.79 14.79
CA VAL A 138 -8.39 15.55 14.45
C VAL A 138 -6.90 15.85 14.26
N VAL A 139 -6.07 15.10 14.98
CA VAL A 139 -4.61 15.15 14.87
C VAL A 139 -4.13 14.25 13.74
N PHE A 140 -4.70 13.05 13.64
CA PHE A 140 -4.27 12.05 12.69
C PHE A 140 -5.36 11.05 12.39
N ARG A 141 -5.38 10.56 11.15
CA ARG A 141 -6.29 9.50 10.72
C ARG A 141 -5.51 8.47 9.92
N SER A 142 -5.72 7.21 10.24
CA SER A 142 -5.29 6.07 9.44
C SER A 142 -6.53 5.38 8.88
N GLN A 143 -6.57 5.18 7.57
CA GLN A 143 -7.57 4.37 6.90
C GLN A 143 -6.85 3.24 6.19
N SER A 144 -7.24 2.00 6.43
CA SER A 144 -6.65 0.84 5.75
C SER A 144 -7.74 -0.05 5.18
N SER A 145 -7.66 -0.37 3.90
CA SER A 145 -8.59 -1.26 3.20
C SER A 145 -7.83 -2.37 2.46
N GLY A 146 -8.40 -3.57 2.42
CA GLY A 146 -7.82 -4.70 1.69
C GLY A 146 -7.84 -6.01 2.45
N GLY A 147 -6.86 -6.86 2.12
CA GLY A 147 -6.76 -8.25 2.61
C GLY A 147 -7.87 -9.18 2.08
N PHE A 148 -7.79 -10.46 2.47
CA PHE A 148 -8.72 -11.52 2.01
C PHE A 148 -10.20 -11.22 2.27
N ALA A 149 -10.49 -10.49 3.34
CA ALA A 149 -11.85 -10.20 3.78
C ALA A 149 -12.35 -8.80 3.37
N GLY A 150 -11.59 -8.03 2.57
CA GLY A 150 -12.00 -6.71 2.06
C GLY A 150 -12.40 -5.68 3.12
N GLN A 151 -11.94 -5.85 4.36
CA GLN A 151 -12.36 -5.01 5.48
C GLN A 151 -11.69 -3.64 5.41
N THR A 152 -12.42 -2.61 5.84
CA THR A 152 -11.88 -1.27 6.02
C THR A 152 -11.78 -0.94 7.50
N TYR A 153 -10.60 -0.49 7.93
CA TYR A 153 -10.34 0.01 9.26
C TYR A 153 -10.09 1.50 9.17
N GLU A 154 -10.75 2.28 10.02
CA GLU A 154 -10.46 3.70 10.21
C GLU A 154 -10.13 3.91 11.68
N THR A 155 -8.95 4.48 11.95
CA THR A 155 -8.53 4.88 13.30
C THR A 155 -8.23 6.37 13.30
N VAL A 156 -8.87 7.12 14.19
CA VAL A 156 -8.80 8.58 14.29
C VAL A 156 -8.31 8.98 15.67
N LEU A 157 -7.23 9.77 15.73
CA LEU A 157 -6.75 10.43 16.94
C LEU A 157 -7.24 11.87 16.98
N PHE A 158 -7.96 12.21 18.04
CA PHE A 158 -8.49 13.55 18.28
C PHE A 158 -7.54 14.39 19.14
N THR A 159 -7.69 15.71 19.06
CA THR A 159 -6.88 16.68 19.83
C THR A 159 -7.09 16.58 21.34
N ASP A 160 -8.19 16.00 21.79
CA ASP A 160 -8.48 15.73 23.21
C ASP A 160 -7.90 14.40 23.73
N GLY A 161 -7.15 13.68 22.88
CA GLY A 161 -6.56 12.39 23.20
C GLY A 161 -7.52 11.20 23.11
N ARG A 162 -8.78 11.39 22.68
CA ARG A 162 -9.60 10.24 22.29
C ARG A 162 -9.03 9.61 21.03
N VAL A 163 -9.09 8.28 20.97
CA VAL A 163 -8.86 7.51 19.75
C VAL A 163 -10.11 6.70 19.46
N GLN A 164 -10.58 6.74 18.23
CA GLN A 164 -11.73 5.95 17.77
C GLN A 164 -11.30 5.05 16.63
N GLN A 165 -11.75 3.79 16.67
CA GLN A 165 -11.59 2.84 15.58
C GLN A 165 -12.96 2.35 15.10
N LYS A 166 -13.19 2.50 13.80
CA LYS A 166 -14.35 1.98 13.09
C LYS A 166 -13.90 0.87 12.16
N ILE A 167 -14.65 -0.23 12.13
CA ILE A 167 -14.44 -1.33 11.19
C ILE A 167 -15.68 -1.44 10.32
N THR A 168 -15.47 -1.35 9.01
CA THR A 168 -16.51 -1.61 8.01
C THR A 168 -16.19 -2.95 7.36
N LEU A 169 -17.08 -3.91 7.60
CA LEU A 169 -17.00 -5.27 7.10
C LEU A 169 -17.55 -5.32 5.66
N ASN A 170 -17.17 -6.36 4.92
CA ASN A 170 -17.82 -6.69 3.65
C ASN A 170 -19.36 -6.73 3.82
N ALA A 171 -20.08 -6.27 2.80
CA ALA A 171 -21.52 -6.05 2.77
C ALA A 171 -22.04 -4.77 3.49
N GLY A 172 -21.18 -3.78 3.75
CA GLY A 172 -21.58 -2.47 4.30
C GLY A 172 -22.01 -2.52 5.77
N LYS A 173 -21.74 -3.63 6.47
CA LYS A 173 -22.04 -3.78 7.90
C LYS A 173 -20.93 -3.14 8.74
N ASN A 174 -21.31 -2.30 9.70
CA ASN A 174 -20.36 -1.68 10.63
C ASN A 174 -20.24 -2.51 11.90
N ALA A 175 -19.01 -2.76 12.35
CA ALA A 175 -18.76 -3.28 13.69
C ALA A 175 -18.94 -2.15 14.72
N PRO A 176 -19.11 -2.48 16.02
CA PRO A 176 -19.13 -1.49 17.09
C PRO A 176 -17.86 -0.62 17.07
N VAL A 177 -18.03 0.70 17.18
CA VAL A 177 -16.91 1.64 17.25
C VAL A 177 -16.16 1.41 18.56
N ARG A 178 -14.87 1.14 18.46
CA ARG A 178 -13.97 1.02 19.62
C ARG A 178 -13.44 2.41 19.95
N SER A 179 -13.35 2.75 21.23
CA SER A 179 -12.84 4.03 21.68
C SER A 179 -11.96 3.86 22.92
N TRP A 180 -10.79 4.50 22.93
CA TRP A 180 -9.88 4.55 24.06
C TRP A 180 -9.28 5.95 24.20
N ARG A 181 -8.43 6.16 25.21
CA ARG A 181 -7.75 7.43 25.45
C ARG A 181 -6.24 7.27 25.46
N VAL A 182 -5.60 8.29 24.92
CA VAL A 182 -4.16 8.55 24.97
C VAL A 182 -3.94 9.78 25.85
N THR A 183 -2.85 9.83 26.60
CA THR A 183 -2.56 10.97 27.48
C THR A 183 -2.28 12.23 26.65
N PRO A 184 -2.61 13.44 27.16
CA PRO A 184 -2.30 14.69 26.45
C PRO A 184 -0.82 14.86 26.11
N GLU A 185 0.07 14.30 26.94
CA GLU A 185 1.52 14.25 26.68
C GLU A 185 1.85 13.44 25.42
N LYS A 186 1.33 12.21 25.31
CA LYS A 186 1.53 11.35 24.14
C LYS A 186 0.95 11.96 22.85
N VAL A 187 -0.16 12.70 22.94
CA VAL A 187 -0.71 13.45 21.80
C VAL A 187 0.29 14.52 21.33
N ARG A 188 0.81 15.32 22.27
CA ARG A 188 1.81 16.36 21.94
C ARG A 188 3.10 15.78 21.39
N GLU A 189 3.60 14.69 21.96
CA GLU A 189 4.77 13.97 21.46
C GLU A 189 4.56 13.52 20.01
N PHE A 190 3.38 12.96 19.69
CA PHE A 190 3.08 12.51 18.34
C PHE A 190 2.94 13.68 17.36
N GLN A 191 2.31 14.79 17.75
CA GLN A 191 2.26 16.00 16.93
C GLN A 191 3.66 16.55 16.64
N ALA A 192 4.52 16.67 17.66
CA ALA A 192 5.90 17.10 17.50
C ALA A 192 6.69 16.16 16.59
N LEU A 193 6.42 14.85 16.65
CA LEU A 193 7.03 13.87 15.75
C LEU A 193 6.63 14.10 14.28
N LEU A 194 5.35 14.37 14.01
CA LEU A 194 4.88 14.65 12.64
C LEU A 194 5.61 15.86 12.03
N ASP A 195 5.82 16.91 12.85
CA ASP A 195 6.55 18.11 12.44
C ASP A 195 8.05 17.82 12.25
N HIS A 196 8.68 17.12 13.21
CA HIS A 196 10.10 16.74 13.17
C HIS A 196 10.44 15.86 11.97
N GLU A 197 9.62 14.85 11.70
CA GLU A 197 9.77 13.92 10.57
C GLU A 197 9.24 14.48 9.24
N GLN A 198 8.80 15.74 9.24
CA GLN A 198 8.35 16.50 8.07
C GLN A 198 7.24 15.79 7.28
N PHE A 199 6.18 15.34 7.96
CA PHE A 199 5.12 14.57 7.33
C PHE A 199 4.48 15.25 6.10
N GLN A 200 4.41 16.58 6.07
CA GLN A 200 3.94 17.38 4.95
C GLN A 200 4.69 17.12 3.63
N THR A 201 5.94 16.64 3.69
CA THR A 201 6.73 16.30 2.49
C THR A 201 6.21 15.05 1.77
N PHE A 202 5.41 14.25 2.45
CA PHE A 202 4.71 13.10 1.89
C PHE A 202 3.34 13.43 1.33
N ASN A 203 2.90 14.70 1.39
CA ASN A 203 1.59 15.08 0.89
C ASN A 203 1.39 14.60 -0.55
N GLN A 204 0.31 13.85 -0.77
CA GLN A 204 -0.08 13.26 -2.05
C GLN A 204 0.93 12.25 -2.62
N ARG A 205 1.83 11.69 -1.79
CA ARG A 205 2.70 10.59 -2.20
C ARG A 205 2.01 9.25 -2.01
N THR A 206 2.19 8.37 -2.98
CA THR A 206 1.74 6.97 -2.94
C THR A 206 2.94 6.04 -3.08
N PHE A 207 3.05 5.06 -2.19
CA PHE A 207 4.01 3.96 -2.25
C PHE A 207 3.26 2.67 -2.60
N PRO A 208 3.04 2.39 -3.90
CA PRO A 208 2.20 1.26 -4.32
C PRO A 208 2.86 -0.08 -3.99
N ALA A 209 2.06 -1.14 -3.95
CA ALA A 209 2.58 -2.49 -3.81
C ALA A 209 3.49 -2.87 -4.98
N THR A 210 4.44 -3.78 -4.73
CA THR A 210 5.20 -4.40 -5.82
C THR A 210 4.22 -5.05 -6.79
N PRO A 211 4.31 -4.77 -8.10
CA PRO A 211 3.35 -5.31 -9.05
C PRO A 211 3.29 -6.83 -9.05
N GLY A 212 2.06 -7.37 -9.05
CA GLY A 212 1.81 -8.80 -8.87
C GLY A 212 1.71 -9.24 -7.41
N ALA A 213 1.97 -8.36 -6.44
CA ALA A 213 1.59 -8.60 -5.05
C ALA A 213 0.07 -8.75 -4.94
N ALA A 214 -0.34 -9.62 -4.03
CA ALA A 214 -1.73 -9.83 -3.64
C ALA A 214 -1.83 -9.74 -2.11
N ASP A 215 -3.06 -9.73 -1.60
CA ASP A 215 -3.37 -9.91 -0.18
C ASP A 215 -2.76 -8.88 0.80
N PHE A 216 -2.50 -7.66 0.31
CA PHE A 216 -2.01 -6.54 1.11
C PHE A 216 -3.15 -5.58 1.50
N PHE A 217 -2.88 -4.74 2.50
CA PHE A 217 -3.70 -3.57 2.82
C PHE A 217 -3.10 -2.32 2.17
N LEU A 218 -3.98 -1.51 1.60
CA LEU A 218 -3.66 -0.12 1.30
C LEU A 218 -3.91 0.71 2.53
N VAL A 219 -2.87 1.40 3.01
CA VAL A 219 -2.92 2.26 4.18
C VAL A 219 -2.78 3.71 3.74
N ARG A 220 -3.76 4.54 4.09
CA ARG A 220 -3.72 5.99 3.97
C ARG A 220 -3.57 6.62 5.34
N LEU A 221 -2.51 7.40 5.50
CA LEU A 221 -2.27 8.22 6.68
C LEU A 221 -2.56 9.68 6.34
N THR A 222 -3.29 10.37 7.20
CA THR A 222 -3.68 11.77 7.00
C THR A 222 -3.39 12.57 8.27
N SER A 223 -2.81 13.75 8.10
CA SER A 223 -2.65 14.79 9.13
C SER A 223 -3.20 16.12 8.59
N PRO A 224 -3.31 17.18 9.40
CA PRO A 224 -3.70 18.50 8.93
C PRO A 224 -2.80 19.10 7.84
N THR A 225 -1.56 18.61 7.69
CA THR A 225 -0.55 19.15 6.76
C THR A 225 -0.37 18.31 5.50
N GLY A 226 -1.03 17.15 5.40
CA GLY A 226 -1.00 16.33 4.19
C GLY A 226 -1.42 14.87 4.41
N SER A 227 -1.36 14.09 3.35
CA SER A 227 -1.63 12.64 3.39
C SER A 227 -0.60 11.83 2.62
N VAL A 228 -0.39 10.58 3.03
CA VAL A 228 0.43 9.61 2.32
C VAL A 228 -0.28 8.27 2.24
N GLU A 229 -0.06 7.54 1.16
CA GLU A 229 -0.56 6.19 0.99
C GLU A 229 0.58 5.20 0.79
N TYR A 230 0.43 4.00 1.33
CA TYR A 230 1.35 2.91 1.08
C TYR A 230 0.66 1.54 1.14
N ALA A 231 1.17 0.57 0.39
CA ALA A 231 0.83 -0.83 0.61
C ALA A 231 1.60 -1.37 1.82
N ASP A 232 0.94 -2.02 2.77
CA ASP A 232 1.55 -2.52 4.01
C ASP A 232 2.68 -3.54 3.78
N ILE A 233 2.58 -4.34 2.71
CA ILE A 233 3.63 -5.26 2.27
C ILE A 233 4.95 -4.54 1.89
N GLU A 234 4.89 -3.24 1.58
CA GLU A 234 6.05 -2.43 1.21
C GLU A 234 6.64 -1.64 2.40
N GLN A 235 6.14 -1.85 3.62
CA GLN A 235 6.49 -1.04 4.78
C GLN A 235 8.01 -0.95 5.02
N GLU A 236 8.77 -2.01 4.74
CA GLU A 236 10.23 -2.02 4.90
C GLU A 236 10.97 -1.10 3.92
N LYS A 237 10.40 -0.88 2.73
CA LYS A 237 10.97 -0.05 1.67
C LYS A 237 10.62 1.43 1.83
N LEU A 238 9.76 1.78 2.78
CA LEU A 238 9.35 3.16 3.03
C LEU A 238 10.53 4.02 3.55
N PRO A 239 10.50 5.33 3.29
CA PRO A 239 11.45 6.28 3.86
C PRO A 239 11.52 6.17 5.38
N ARG A 240 12.72 6.34 5.95
CA ARG A 240 12.97 6.21 7.40
C ARG A 240 11.99 7.04 8.23
N SER A 241 11.79 8.30 7.86
CA SER A 241 10.89 9.22 8.57
C SER A 241 9.44 8.70 8.59
N LEU A 242 8.94 8.19 7.47
CA LEU A 242 7.62 7.57 7.41
C LEU A 242 7.52 6.30 8.27
N LYS A 243 8.57 5.45 8.27
CA LYS A 243 8.61 4.27 9.16
C LYS A 243 8.56 4.66 10.64
N THR A 244 9.29 5.71 11.03
CA THR A 244 9.25 6.24 12.41
C THR A 244 7.87 6.73 12.80
N ILE A 245 7.17 7.47 11.92
CA ILE A 245 5.79 7.91 12.16
C ILE A 245 4.85 6.72 12.30
N ILE A 246 4.95 5.71 11.42
CA ILE A 246 4.12 4.50 11.47
C ILE A 246 4.34 3.74 12.78
N GLN A 247 5.58 3.60 13.24
CA GLN A 247 5.90 2.95 14.50
C GLN A 247 5.29 3.69 15.70
N ALA A 248 5.43 5.01 15.74
CA ALA A 248 4.83 5.83 16.79
C ALA A 248 3.30 5.73 16.76
N TRP A 249 2.69 5.80 15.57
CA TRP A 249 1.26 5.63 15.39
C TRP A 249 0.76 4.28 15.89
N ASN A 250 1.49 3.20 15.58
CA ASN A 250 1.17 1.85 16.03
C ASN A 250 1.22 1.71 17.57
N SER A 251 1.98 2.55 18.27
CA SER A 251 2.02 2.55 19.74
C SER A 251 0.82 3.24 20.40
N LEU A 252 0.07 4.03 19.63
CA LEU A 252 -1.12 4.76 20.09
C LEU A 252 -2.43 4.01 19.82
N ARG A 253 -2.38 2.95 18.99
CA ARG A 253 -3.55 2.26 18.46
C ARG A 253 -3.80 0.89 19.06
#